data_AF-A0A7C4P7X3-F1
#
_entry.id   AF-A0A7C4P7X3-F1
#
_cell.length_a   1.000
_cell.length_b   1.000
_cell.length_c   1.000
_cell.angle_alpha   90.00
_cell.angle_beta   90.00
_cell.angle_gamma   90.00
#
_symmetry.space_group_name_H-M   'P 1'
#
loop_
_entity.id
_entity.type
_entity.pdbx_description
1 polymer ?
#
loop_
_entity_poly.entity_id
_entity_poly.type
_entity_poly.pdbx_seq_one_letter_code
_entity_poly.pdbx_strand_id
1 'polypeptide(L)'
;MVDKDKVAAPREPVWTYRGYELKASEFTTAMVHLFRAEVQRANIWRQRLDTTTNWAVVTTGALISFAFSQAQGSAVVVLLNMVLVTMFLVIEARRYRYYELWSYRIRLMETDFFAAMLVPPFQPSPEWAESLAESLLQPDFPISNWEALGRRLRRNYWWIYAILGGAWLAHLWLLPVTAASWQEFIRRAEVGGIPGEIVLACMLAAYAALAVLGLATLPLQRAAGEVLPRHDLAPVKTDEQASPGLLRAWFRPTHRRQQLLAVIITAQADRVSQAILKSMGRGVTALTGKGMYTGQERTVLLCALTVTEIAHLKHLAAEADPQAFVVVTPAQDVFGKGFMPLEEKT
;
A
#
# COMPACT_ATOMS: atom_id res chain seq x y z
N MET A 1 -15.82 -6.18 -65.45
CA MET A 1 -16.47 -6.87 -64.32
C MET A 1 -15.51 -6.72 -63.13
N VAL A 2 -15.72 -5.67 -62.35
CA VAL A 2 -14.82 -5.27 -61.25
C VAL A 2 -15.30 -6.01 -60.01
N ASP A 3 -14.41 -6.81 -59.43
CA ASP A 3 -14.64 -7.58 -58.21
C ASP A 3 -14.92 -6.61 -57.05
N LYS A 4 -16.18 -6.61 -56.62
CA LYS A 4 -16.65 -5.93 -55.41
C LYS A 4 -16.53 -6.94 -54.27
N ASP A 5 -16.09 -6.43 -53.12
CA ASP A 5 -16.25 -7.04 -51.79
C ASP A 5 -15.13 -7.99 -51.32
N LYS A 6 -13.90 -7.44 -51.25
CA LYS A 6 -13.06 -7.70 -50.05
C LYS A 6 -13.49 -6.73 -48.95
N VAL A 7 -14.52 -7.10 -48.20
CA VAL A 7 -14.84 -6.45 -46.92
C VAL A 7 -13.62 -6.61 -46.02
N ALA A 8 -12.87 -5.53 -45.83
CA ALA A 8 -11.80 -5.49 -44.85
C ALA A 8 -12.43 -5.72 -43.48
N ALA A 9 -12.10 -6.83 -42.82
CA ALA A 9 -12.48 -7.06 -41.44
C ALA A 9 -12.09 -5.83 -40.61
N PRO A 10 -12.98 -5.27 -39.78
CA PRO A 10 -12.63 -4.15 -38.92
C PRO A 10 -11.44 -4.58 -38.07
N ARG A 11 -10.33 -3.85 -38.17
CA ARG A 11 -9.20 -4.04 -37.25
C ARG A 11 -9.76 -3.84 -35.85
N GLU A 12 -9.45 -4.74 -34.92
CA GLU A 12 -9.65 -4.53 -33.49
C GLU A 12 -8.34 -3.99 -32.89
N PRO A 13 -8.01 -2.69 -33.04
CA PRO A 13 -7.03 -2.06 -32.19
C PRO A 13 -7.66 -1.90 -30.81
N VAL A 14 -7.13 -2.62 -29.82
CA VAL A 14 -7.63 -2.52 -28.43
C VAL A 14 -7.00 -1.31 -27.74
N TRP A 15 -5.78 -0.92 -28.14
CA TRP A 15 -5.08 0.24 -27.59
C TRP A 15 -4.15 0.92 -28.59
N THR A 16 -3.95 2.23 -28.41
CA THR A 16 -2.94 3.02 -29.13
C THR A 16 -1.85 3.50 -28.17
N TYR A 17 -0.59 3.21 -28.45
CA TYR A 17 0.55 3.70 -27.67
C TYR A 17 1.58 4.37 -28.59
N ARG A 18 1.82 5.67 -28.40
CA ARG A 18 2.76 6.47 -29.23
C ARG A 18 2.54 6.33 -30.75
N GLY A 19 1.28 6.22 -31.18
CA GLY A 19 0.93 6.05 -32.59
C GLY A 19 0.96 4.61 -33.12
N TYR A 20 1.33 3.63 -32.29
CA TYR A 20 1.21 2.21 -32.61
C TYR A 20 -0.13 1.65 -32.12
N GLU A 21 -0.84 0.93 -32.99
CA GLU A 21 -2.05 0.18 -32.67
C GLU A 21 -1.69 -1.23 -32.16
N LEU A 22 -2.00 -1.52 -30.91
CA LEU A 22 -1.80 -2.82 -30.27
C LEU A 22 -2.98 -3.75 -30.53
N LYS A 23 -2.67 -4.96 -31.00
CA LYS A 23 -3.64 -6.06 -31.13
C LYS A 23 -3.95 -6.66 -29.76
N ALA A 24 -5.12 -7.28 -29.62
CA ALA A 24 -5.52 -7.99 -28.40
C ALA A 24 -4.49 -9.05 -27.95
N SER A 25 -3.86 -9.76 -28.89
CA SER A 25 -2.81 -10.75 -28.61
C SER A 25 -1.53 -10.12 -28.03
N GLU A 26 -1.16 -8.93 -28.50
CA GLU A 26 0.03 -8.21 -28.05
C GLU A 26 -0.20 -7.64 -26.64
N PHE A 27 -1.38 -7.08 -26.39
CA PHE A 27 -1.81 -6.66 -25.05
C PHE A 27 -1.79 -7.83 -24.05
N THR A 28 -2.38 -8.98 -24.43
CA THR A 28 -2.39 -10.19 -23.59
C THR A 28 -0.96 -10.65 -23.28
N THR A 29 -0.08 -10.63 -24.28
CA THR A 29 1.34 -11.00 -24.11
C THR A 29 2.04 -10.05 -23.14
N ALA A 30 1.84 -8.74 -23.28
CA ALA A 30 2.40 -7.75 -22.36
C ALA A 30 1.91 -7.95 -20.91
N MET A 31 0.61 -8.23 -20.73
CA MET A 31 0.04 -8.52 -19.41
C MET A 31 0.60 -9.78 -18.78
N VAL A 32 0.81 -10.86 -19.56
CA VAL A 32 1.45 -12.09 -19.08
C VAL A 32 2.89 -11.82 -18.62
N HIS A 33 3.66 -11.04 -19.38
CA HIS A 33 5.03 -10.68 -18.98
C HIS A 33 5.06 -9.79 -17.73
N LEU A 34 4.16 -8.81 -17.64
CA LEU A 34 4.02 -7.97 -16.44
C LEU A 34 3.69 -8.85 -15.22
N PHE A 35 2.69 -9.71 -15.32
CA PHE A 35 2.28 -10.60 -14.23
C PHE A 35 3.44 -11.49 -13.76
N ARG A 36 4.17 -12.13 -14.70
CA ARG A 36 5.35 -12.95 -14.37
C ARG A 36 6.42 -12.13 -13.64
N ALA A 37 6.70 -10.91 -14.10
CA ALA A 37 7.67 -10.02 -13.47
C ALA A 37 7.23 -9.58 -12.07
N GLU A 38 5.94 -9.30 -11.87
CA GLU A 38 5.36 -8.99 -10.56
C GLU A 38 5.49 -10.16 -9.59
N VAL A 39 5.10 -11.38 -10.01
CA VAL A 39 5.26 -12.61 -9.23
C VAL A 39 6.73 -12.87 -8.86
N GLN A 40 7.65 -12.70 -9.80
CA GLN A 40 9.08 -12.84 -9.54
C GLN A 40 9.57 -11.83 -8.49
N ARG A 41 9.18 -10.56 -8.59
CA ARG A 41 9.53 -9.53 -7.59
C ARG A 41 8.98 -9.88 -6.22
N ALA A 42 7.71 -10.25 -6.12
CA ALA A 42 7.11 -10.67 -4.86
C ALA A 42 7.84 -11.88 -4.24
N ASN A 43 8.22 -12.87 -5.04
CA ASN A 43 9.01 -14.02 -4.58
C ASN A 43 10.40 -13.63 -4.05
N ILE A 44 11.11 -12.72 -4.73
CA ILE A 44 12.41 -12.21 -4.27
C ILE A 44 12.26 -11.51 -2.91
N TRP A 45 11.22 -10.68 -2.77
CA TRP A 45 10.96 -9.97 -1.52
C TRP A 45 10.52 -10.91 -0.39
N ARG A 46 9.73 -11.95 -0.69
CA ARG A 46 9.40 -13.03 0.25
C ARG A 46 10.65 -13.73 0.76
N GLN A 47 11.54 -14.14 -0.14
CA GLN A 47 12.80 -14.78 0.25
C GLN A 47 13.70 -13.88 1.12
N ARG A 48 13.74 -12.57 0.83
CA ARG A 48 14.47 -11.58 1.64
C ARG A 48 13.87 -11.38 3.03
N LEU A 49 12.57 -11.59 3.19
CA LEU A 49 11.88 -11.58 4.49
C LEU A 49 12.22 -12.84 5.31
N ASP A 50 12.14 -14.00 4.68
CA ASP A 50 12.48 -15.27 5.34
C ASP A 50 13.93 -15.26 5.83
N THR A 51 14.83 -14.68 5.03
CA THR A 51 16.25 -14.54 5.37
C THR A 51 16.47 -13.73 6.66
N THR A 52 15.75 -12.63 6.89
CA THR A 52 15.96 -11.81 8.11
C THR A 52 15.46 -12.51 9.36
N THR A 53 14.31 -13.18 9.29
CA THR A 53 13.79 -13.98 10.42
C THR A 53 14.76 -15.12 10.73
N ASN A 54 15.28 -15.81 9.71
CA ASN A 54 16.27 -16.88 9.90
C ASN A 54 17.54 -16.38 10.59
N TRP A 55 18.08 -15.23 10.18
CA TRP A 55 19.23 -14.64 10.85
C TRP A 55 18.92 -14.24 12.31
N ALA A 56 17.73 -13.71 12.60
CA ALA A 56 17.33 -13.40 13.98
C ALA A 56 17.28 -14.66 14.85
N VAL A 57 16.74 -15.78 14.34
CA VAL A 57 16.68 -17.06 15.05
C VAL A 57 18.08 -17.65 15.27
N VAL A 58 18.90 -17.72 14.23
CA VAL A 58 20.26 -18.30 14.29
C VAL A 58 21.15 -17.50 15.24
N THR A 59 21.16 -16.17 15.12
CA THR A 59 21.95 -15.31 16.03
C THR A 59 21.47 -15.41 17.47
N THR A 60 20.15 -15.52 17.68
CA THR A 60 19.59 -15.72 19.01
C THR A 60 20.00 -17.05 19.63
N GLY A 61 19.89 -18.15 18.90
CA GLY A 61 20.31 -19.46 19.38
C GLY A 61 21.81 -19.49 19.72
N ALA A 62 22.64 -18.89 18.88
CA ALA A 62 24.08 -18.80 19.10
C ALA A 62 24.43 -17.96 20.34
N LEU A 63 23.83 -16.79 20.50
CA LEU A 63 24.10 -15.89 21.63
C LEU A 63 23.55 -16.44 22.95
N ILE A 64 22.40 -17.12 22.95
CA ILE A 64 21.91 -17.84 24.13
C ILE A 64 22.88 -18.98 24.48
N SER A 65 23.28 -19.80 23.51
CA SER A 65 24.23 -20.91 23.75
C SER A 65 25.55 -20.41 24.33
N PHE A 66 26.06 -19.28 23.82
CA PHE A 66 27.25 -18.64 24.35
C PHE A 66 27.06 -18.09 25.78
N ALA A 67 25.92 -17.47 26.07
CA ALA A 67 25.62 -16.94 27.40
C ALA A 67 25.58 -18.04 28.48
N PHE A 68 25.11 -19.24 28.12
CA PHE A 68 25.01 -20.39 29.04
C PHE A 68 26.28 -21.26 29.10
N SER A 69 27.19 -21.16 28.11
CA SER A 69 28.37 -22.03 28.07
C SER A 69 29.53 -21.54 28.94
N GLN A 70 29.62 -20.24 29.19
CA GLN A 70 30.66 -19.67 30.04
C GLN A 70 30.21 -19.64 31.50
N ALA A 71 31.05 -20.14 32.41
CA ALA A 71 30.77 -20.11 33.86
C ALA A 71 30.61 -18.68 34.42
N GLN A 72 31.10 -17.66 33.70
CA GLN A 72 30.89 -16.24 33.95
C GLN A 72 30.17 -15.53 32.79
N GLY A 73 29.46 -16.29 31.95
CA GLY A 73 28.73 -15.74 30.81
C GLY A 73 27.83 -14.60 31.29
N SER A 74 28.02 -13.40 30.76
CA SER A 74 27.29 -12.24 31.24
C SER A 74 25.86 -12.25 30.69
N ALA A 75 24.87 -12.10 31.56
CA ALA A 75 23.47 -11.90 31.18
C ALA A 75 23.27 -10.72 30.20
N VAL A 76 24.27 -9.82 30.13
CA VAL A 76 24.37 -8.73 29.16
C VAL A 76 24.33 -9.22 27.71
N VAL A 77 24.90 -10.39 27.40
CA VAL A 77 24.89 -10.92 26.02
C VAL A 77 23.44 -11.13 25.53
N VAL A 78 22.56 -11.59 26.41
CA VAL A 78 21.14 -11.80 26.08
C VAL A 78 20.41 -10.47 25.91
N LEU A 79 20.77 -9.43 26.69
CA LEU A 79 20.25 -8.07 26.52
C LEU A 79 20.69 -7.44 25.19
N LEU A 80 21.97 -7.59 24.83
CA LEU A 80 22.49 -7.13 23.53
C LEU A 80 21.79 -7.87 22.37
N ASN A 81 21.50 -9.16 22.54
CA ASN A 81 20.73 -9.91 21.56
C ASN A 81 19.29 -9.38 21.42
N MET A 82 18.65 -8.92 22.50
CA MET A 82 17.33 -8.31 22.41
C MET A 82 17.34 -7.05 21.53
N VAL A 83 18.39 -6.22 21.62
CA VAL A 83 18.59 -5.06 20.74
C VAL A 83 18.80 -5.50 19.28
N LEU A 84 19.62 -6.54 19.06
CA LEU A 84 19.88 -7.10 17.73
C LEU A 84 18.59 -7.63 17.08
N VAL A 85 17.78 -8.38 17.82
CA VAL A 85 16.47 -8.87 17.36
C VAL A 85 15.51 -7.71 17.06
N THR A 86 15.55 -6.63 17.84
CA THR A 86 14.79 -5.41 17.55
C THR A 86 15.22 -4.78 16.23
N MET A 87 16.52 -4.73 15.96
CA MET A 87 17.03 -4.24 14.68
C MET A 87 16.54 -5.11 13.50
N PHE A 88 16.59 -6.43 13.63
CA PHE A 88 16.06 -7.33 12.59
C PHE A 88 14.56 -7.14 12.36
N LEU A 89 13.76 -7.00 13.43
CA LEU A 89 12.33 -6.71 13.33
C LEU A 89 12.06 -5.42 12.54
N VAL A 90 12.80 -4.34 12.80
CA VAL A 90 12.64 -3.06 12.09
C VAL A 90 13.03 -3.18 10.62
N ILE A 91 14.14 -3.85 10.31
CA ILE A 91 14.59 -4.10 8.94
C ILE A 91 13.53 -4.91 8.20
N GLU A 92 13.02 -5.97 8.82
CA GLU A 92 12.04 -6.87 8.24
C GLU A 92 10.68 -6.18 8.04
N ALA A 93 10.22 -5.36 9.00
CA ALA A 93 9.02 -4.56 8.86
C ALA A 93 9.10 -3.63 7.65
N ARG A 94 10.25 -2.97 7.42
CA ARG A 94 10.48 -2.17 6.23
C ARG A 94 10.38 -3.02 4.96
N ARG A 95 11.04 -4.17 4.92
CA ARG A 95 11.00 -5.10 3.77
C ARG A 95 9.59 -5.63 3.50
N TYR A 96 8.79 -5.83 4.55
CA TYR A 96 7.45 -6.37 4.45
C TYR A 96 6.51 -5.41 3.72
N ARG A 97 6.69 -4.10 3.88
CA ARG A 97 5.96 -3.09 3.10
C ARG A 97 6.21 -3.21 1.59
N TYR A 98 7.44 -3.50 1.19
CA TYR A 98 7.76 -3.73 -0.23
C TYR A 98 7.10 -5.01 -0.74
N TYR A 99 7.17 -6.10 0.04
CA TYR A 99 6.48 -7.35 -0.31
C TYR A 99 4.98 -7.13 -0.49
N GLU A 100 4.33 -6.40 0.42
CA GLU A 100 2.89 -6.09 0.36
C GLU A 100 2.52 -5.28 -0.88
N LEU A 101 3.34 -4.32 -1.30
CA LEU A 101 3.11 -3.57 -2.55
C LEU A 101 3.06 -4.50 -3.77
N TRP A 102 4.02 -5.41 -3.90
CA TRP A 102 4.07 -6.34 -5.03
C TRP A 102 2.96 -7.38 -4.96
N SER A 103 2.69 -7.92 -3.76
CA SER A 103 1.58 -8.84 -3.51
C SER A 103 0.22 -8.21 -3.85
N TYR A 104 0.03 -6.93 -3.50
CA TYR A 104 -1.17 -6.17 -3.83
C TYR A 104 -1.40 -6.05 -5.34
N ARG A 105 -0.36 -5.71 -6.12
CA ARG A 105 -0.48 -5.62 -7.59
C ARG A 105 -0.78 -6.96 -8.24
N ILE A 106 -0.13 -8.03 -7.76
CA ILE A 106 -0.44 -9.41 -8.18
C ILE A 106 -1.90 -9.70 -7.90
N ARG A 107 -2.37 -9.41 -6.70
CA ARG A 107 -3.75 -9.67 -6.29
C ARG A 107 -4.75 -8.94 -7.16
N LEU A 108 -4.51 -7.67 -7.47
CA LEU A 108 -5.35 -6.87 -8.36
C LEU A 108 -5.47 -7.52 -9.76
N MET A 109 -4.36 -8.00 -10.33
CA MET A 109 -4.40 -8.73 -11.60
C MET A 109 -5.10 -10.09 -11.47
N GLU A 110 -4.87 -10.83 -10.39
CA GLU A 110 -5.55 -12.13 -10.16
C GLU A 110 -7.06 -11.98 -10.04
N THR A 111 -7.54 -11.02 -9.26
CA THR A 111 -8.98 -10.87 -8.95
C THR A 111 -9.75 -10.14 -10.04
N ASP A 112 -9.18 -9.07 -10.59
CA ASP A 112 -9.93 -8.18 -11.46
C ASP A 112 -9.61 -8.37 -12.94
N PHE A 113 -8.48 -9.01 -13.27
CA PHE A 113 -8.14 -9.38 -14.65
C PHE A 113 -8.31 -10.88 -14.91
N PHE A 114 -7.53 -11.75 -14.25
CA PHE A 114 -7.53 -13.19 -14.56
C PHE A 114 -8.81 -13.91 -14.12
N ALA A 115 -9.30 -13.69 -12.90
CA ALA A 115 -10.53 -14.34 -12.44
C ALA A 115 -11.75 -13.89 -13.25
N ALA A 116 -11.78 -12.64 -13.70
CA ALA A 116 -12.82 -12.12 -14.57
C ALA A 116 -12.83 -12.78 -15.96
N MET A 117 -11.72 -13.38 -16.42
CA MET A 117 -11.70 -14.19 -17.64
C MET A 117 -12.30 -15.59 -17.45
N LEU A 118 -12.45 -16.06 -16.21
CA LEU A 118 -12.94 -17.40 -15.89
C LEU A 118 -14.44 -17.42 -15.55
N VAL A 119 -15.03 -16.27 -15.21
CA VAL A 119 -16.42 -16.16 -14.75
C VAL A 119 -17.19 -15.14 -15.60
N PRO A 120 -18.44 -15.44 -16.03
CA PRO A 120 -19.30 -14.47 -16.71
C PRO A 120 -19.41 -13.16 -15.90
N PRO A 121 -19.34 -11.97 -16.52
CA PRO A 121 -19.52 -11.68 -17.95
C PRO A 121 -18.26 -11.81 -18.82
N PHE A 122 -17.18 -12.44 -18.33
CA PHE A 122 -15.91 -12.60 -19.06
C PHE A 122 -15.24 -11.27 -19.43
N GLN A 123 -15.47 -10.25 -18.62
CA GLN A 123 -14.91 -8.92 -18.79
C GLN A 123 -14.34 -8.42 -17.47
N PRO A 124 -13.13 -7.85 -17.46
CA PRO A 124 -12.52 -7.34 -16.25
C PRO A 124 -13.25 -6.09 -15.75
N SER A 125 -13.19 -5.81 -14.44
CA SER A 125 -13.99 -4.74 -13.83
C SER A 125 -13.59 -3.36 -14.34
N PRO A 126 -14.50 -2.42 -14.68
CA PRO A 126 -14.14 -1.16 -15.36
C PRO A 126 -13.01 -0.35 -14.73
N GLU A 127 -12.78 -0.51 -13.43
CA GLU A 127 -11.81 0.22 -12.61
C GLU A 127 -10.47 -0.52 -12.40
N TRP A 128 -10.33 -1.76 -12.88
CA TRP A 128 -9.15 -2.60 -12.64
C TRP A 128 -7.87 -1.98 -13.22
N ALA A 129 -7.96 -1.50 -14.46
CA ALA A 129 -6.84 -0.94 -15.19
C ALA A 129 -6.42 0.40 -14.60
N GLU A 130 -7.38 1.19 -14.12
CA GLU A 130 -7.12 2.46 -13.42
C GLU A 130 -6.37 2.21 -12.11
N SER A 131 -6.83 1.26 -11.29
CA SER A 131 -6.19 0.92 -10.02
C SER A 131 -4.77 0.39 -10.19
N LEU A 132 -4.54 -0.43 -11.24
CA LEU A 132 -3.20 -0.94 -11.56
C LEU A 132 -2.30 0.16 -12.10
N ALA A 133 -2.81 1.00 -13.00
CA ALA A 133 -2.08 2.13 -13.57
C ALA A 133 -1.70 3.15 -12.50
N GLU A 134 -2.62 3.49 -11.59
CA GLU A 134 -2.37 4.37 -10.44
C GLU A 134 -1.25 3.80 -9.57
N SER A 135 -1.31 2.51 -9.21
CA SER A 135 -0.24 1.87 -8.45
C SER A 135 1.11 1.90 -9.17
N LEU A 136 1.14 1.77 -10.51
CA LEU A 136 2.36 1.79 -11.31
C LEU A 136 2.94 3.20 -11.48
N LEU A 137 2.09 4.21 -11.66
CA LEU A 137 2.48 5.61 -11.85
C LEU A 137 2.82 6.30 -10.54
N GLN A 138 2.11 5.97 -9.46
CA GLN A 138 2.26 6.52 -8.12
C GLN A 138 2.45 5.35 -7.13
N PRO A 139 3.69 4.82 -7.02
CA PRO A 139 3.96 3.67 -6.16
C PRO A 139 3.94 4.06 -4.68
N ASP A 140 2.80 3.86 -4.03
CA ASP A 140 2.61 4.02 -2.59
C ASP A 140 2.55 2.67 -1.85
N PHE A 141 3.03 2.65 -0.61
CA PHE A 141 2.98 1.45 0.23
C PHE A 141 1.58 1.26 0.81
N PRO A 142 0.91 0.10 0.60
CA PRO A 142 -0.46 -0.13 1.09
C PRO A 142 -0.57 -0.12 2.63
N ILE A 143 0.53 -0.43 3.32
CA ILE A 143 0.60 -0.50 4.78
C ILE A 143 1.59 0.50 5.36
N SER A 144 1.24 1.03 6.52
CA SER A 144 2.11 1.92 7.29
C SER A 144 3.29 1.17 7.93
N ASN A 145 4.33 1.89 8.34
CA ASN A 145 5.46 1.30 9.08
C ASN A 145 5.01 0.64 10.39
N TRP A 146 4.05 1.24 11.11
CA TRP A 146 3.54 0.71 12.38
C TRP A 146 2.72 -0.56 12.20
N GLU A 147 1.88 -0.60 11.17
CA GLU A 147 1.14 -1.82 10.81
C GLU A 147 2.10 -2.96 10.44
N ALA A 148 3.10 -2.68 9.61
CA ALA A 148 4.11 -3.66 9.24
C ALA A 148 4.86 -4.20 10.46
N LEU A 149 5.31 -3.31 11.34
CA LEU A 149 6.04 -3.65 12.56
C LEU A 149 5.19 -4.53 13.48
N GLY A 150 3.92 -4.14 13.70
CA GLY A 150 2.97 -4.89 14.50
C GLY A 150 2.67 -6.29 13.95
N ARG A 151 2.45 -6.42 12.64
CA ARG A 151 2.20 -7.71 11.98
C ARG A 151 3.39 -8.66 12.12
N ARG A 152 4.61 -8.18 11.85
CA ARG A 152 5.83 -9.01 11.98
C ARG A 152 6.13 -9.36 13.44
N LEU A 153 5.90 -8.42 14.37
CA LEU A 153 6.03 -8.67 15.79
C LEU A 153 5.14 -9.81 16.24
N ARG A 154 3.82 -9.72 15.99
CA ARG A 154 2.85 -10.72 16.48
C ARG A 154 3.06 -12.12 15.89
N ARG A 155 3.38 -12.21 14.61
CA ARG A 155 3.42 -13.51 13.91
C ARG A 155 4.73 -14.25 14.08
N ASN A 156 5.85 -13.54 14.11
CA ASN A 156 7.17 -14.16 14.04
C ASN A 156 8.02 -13.80 15.26
N TYR A 157 8.21 -12.51 15.53
CA TYR A 157 9.22 -12.08 16.51
C TYR A 157 8.78 -12.23 17.96
N TRP A 158 7.48 -12.26 18.26
CA TRP A 158 6.98 -12.45 19.62
C TRP A 158 7.54 -13.74 20.25
N TRP A 159 7.63 -14.82 19.46
CA TRP A 159 8.22 -16.08 19.92
C TRP A 159 9.71 -15.97 20.18
N ILE A 160 10.45 -15.25 19.33
CA ILE A 160 11.89 -15.02 19.50
C ILE A 160 12.13 -14.23 20.80
N TYR A 161 11.36 -13.16 21.04
CA TYR A 161 11.41 -12.40 22.30
C TYR A 161 11.01 -13.25 23.50
N ALA A 162 9.95 -14.06 23.42
CA ALA A 162 9.54 -14.91 24.53
C ALA A 162 10.65 -15.89 24.94
N ILE A 163 11.33 -16.52 23.97
CA ILE A 163 12.48 -17.40 24.21
C ILE A 163 13.64 -16.62 24.81
N LEU A 164 13.95 -15.43 24.29
CA LEU A 164 15.00 -14.54 24.81
C LEU A 164 14.75 -14.12 26.27
N GLY A 165 13.53 -13.71 26.59
CA GLY A 165 13.14 -13.30 27.93
C GLY A 165 13.21 -14.48 28.92
N GLY A 166 12.69 -15.64 28.52
CA GLY A 166 12.80 -16.87 29.30
C GLY A 166 14.26 -17.27 29.53
N ALA A 167 15.10 -17.22 28.49
CA ALA A 167 16.52 -17.51 28.59
C ALA A 167 17.26 -16.53 29.51
N TRP A 168 16.94 -15.24 29.46
CA TRP A 168 17.53 -14.23 30.34
C TRP A 168 17.15 -14.47 31.81
N LEU A 169 15.87 -14.71 32.09
CA LEU A 169 15.39 -15.02 33.45
C LEU A 169 16.01 -16.32 33.98
N ALA A 170 16.08 -17.36 33.13
CA ALA A 170 16.71 -18.63 33.49
C ALA A 170 18.21 -18.47 33.76
N HIS A 171 18.90 -17.64 32.98
CA HIS A 171 20.32 -17.35 33.17
C HIS A 171 20.57 -16.71 34.54
N LEU A 172 19.82 -15.64 34.87
CA LEU A 172 19.91 -14.97 36.18
C LEU A 172 19.59 -15.90 37.36
N TRP A 173 18.63 -16.80 37.19
CA TRP A 173 18.20 -17.71 38.24
C TRP A 173 19.14 -18.90 38.44
N LEU A 174 19.62 -19.52 37.36
CA LEU A 174 20.35 -20.79 37.41
C LEU A 174 21.86 -20.62 37.54
N LEU A 175 22.43 -19.58 36.93
CA LEU A 175 23.87 -19.41 36.81
C LEU A 175 24.39 -18.25 37.68
N PRO A 176 25.63 -18.36 38.23
CA PRO A 176 26.53 -19.52 38.18
C PRO A 176 26.13 -20.67 39.12
N VAL A 177 25.35 -20.37 40.16
CA VAL A 177 24.67 -21.33 41.04
C VAL A 177 23.23 -20.88 41.21
N THR A 178 22.31 -21.77 41.58
CA THR A 178 20.90 -21.40 41.72
C THR A 178 20.70 -20.27 42.73
N ALA A 179 19.87 -19.28 42.39
CA ALA A 179 19.61 -18.14 43.25
C ALA A 179 18.89 -18.60 44.53
N ALA A 180 19.46 -18.26 45.69
CA ALA A 180 18.90 -18.61 46.99
C ALA A 180 17.78 -17.65 47.45
N SER A 181 17.69 -16.46 46.84
CA SER A 181 16.69 -15.44 47.19
C SER A 181 16.37 -14.52 46.01
N TRP A 182 15.23 -13.82 46.11
CA TRP A 182 14.84 -12.78 45.15
C TRP A 182 15.83 -11.61 45.11
N GLN A 183 16.46 -11.29 46.24
CA GLN A 183 17.44 -10.22 46.31
C GLN A 183 18.73 -10.59 45.56
N GLU A 184 19.16 -11.86 45.63
CA GLU A 184 20.28 -12.36 44.85
C GLU A 184 19.97 -12.34 43.34
N PHE A 185 18.76 -12.73 42.96
CA PHE A 185 18.28 -12.64 41.57
C PHE A 185 18.35 -11.20 41.02
N ILE A 186 17.86 -10.23 41.80
CA ILE A 186 17.91 -8.81 41.42
C ILE A 186 19.37 -8.35 41.30
N ARG A 187 20.23 -8.69 42.28
CA ARG A 187 21.65 -8.33 42.25
C ARG A 187 22.36 -8.87 41.00
N ARG A 188 22.04 -10.08 40.55
CA ARG A 188 22.62 -10.68 39.34
C ARG A 188 22.20 -10.00 38.04
N ALA A 189 21.09 -9.25 38.05
CA ALA A 189 20.67 -8.44 36.91
C ALA A 189 21.51 -7.15 36.76
N GLU A 190 22.47 -6.88 37.67
CA GLU A 190 23.37 -5.74 37.56
C GLU A 190 24.19 -5.78 36.27
N VAL A 191 24.25 -4.64 35.57
CA VAL A 191 24.99 -4.52 34.32
C VAL A 191 25.89 -3.30 34.38
N GLY A 192 27.20 -3.50 34.40
CA GLY A 192 28.18 -2.42 34.26
C GLY A 192 28.02 -1.29 35.28
N GLY A 193 27.64 -1.60 36.53
CA GLY A 193 27.38 -0.64 37.59
C GLY A 193 25.96 -0.04 37.60
N ILE A 194 25.06 -0.49 36.71
CA ILE A 194 23.64 -0.16 36.76
C ILE A 194 22.95 -1.15 37.70
N PRO A 195 22.28 -0.69 38.78
CA PRO A 195 21.56 -1.54 39.72
C PRO A 195 20.58 -2.47 39.02
N GLY A 196 20.52 -3.72 39.47
CA GLY A 196 19.69 -4.75 38.84
C GLY A 196 18.20 -4.45 38.87
N GLU A 197 17.71 -3.67 39.85
CA GLU A 197 16.33 -3.19 39.89
C GLU A 197 16.00 -2.34 38.66
N ILE A 198 16.93 -1.47 38.25
CA ILE A 198 16.76 -0.59 37.09
C ILE A 198 16.81 -1.43 35.81
N VAL A 199 17.73 -2.39 35.72
CA VAL A 199 17.83 -3.28 34.55
C VAL A 199 16.55 -4.11 34.38
N LEU A 200 16.03 -4.68 35.46
CA LEU A 200 14.77 -5.42 35.47
C LEU A 200 13.58 -4.52 35.08
N ALA A 201 13.51 -3.31 35.61
CA ALA A 201 12.47 -2.35 35.27
C ALA A 201 12.51 -1.96 33.78
N CYS A 202 13.70 -1.68 33.24
CA CYS A 202 13.90 -1.38 31.82
C CYS A 202 13.50 -2.57 30.93
N MET A 203 13.86 -3.79 31.32
CA MET A 203 13.47 -5.00 30.60
C MET A 203 11.94 -5.15 30.61
N LEU A 204 11.31 -5.05 31.78
CA LEU A 204 9.86 -5.14 31.91
C LEU A 204 9.16 -4.08 31.05
N ALA A 205 9.65 -2.84 31.08
CA ALA A 205 9.15 -1.75 30.25
C ALA A 205 9.32 -2.04 28.75
N ALA A 206 10.44 -2.62 28.32
CA ALA A 206 10.66 -3.01 26.93
C ALA A 206 9.68 -4.10 26.46
N TYR A 207 9.46 -5.15 27.26
CA TYR A 207 8.48 -6.19 26.94
C TYR A 207 7.04 -5.66 26.98
N ALA A 208 6.72 -4.78 27.93
CA ALA A 208 5.43 -4.11 27.97
C ALA A 208 5.22 -3.24 26.72
N ALA A 209 6.23 -2.49 26.28
CA ALA A 209 6.17 -1.71 25.05
C ALA A 209 5.96 -2.59 23.81
N LEU A 210 6.63 -3.74 23.72
CA LEU A 210 6.40 -4.73 22.66
C LEU A 210 4.97 -5.28 22.69
N ALA A 211 4.46 -5.62 23.87
CA ALA A 211 3.09 -6.11 24.04
C ALA A 211 2.05 -5.05 23.65
N VAL A 212 2.22 -3.81 24.12
CA VAL A 212 1.37 -2.67 23.76
C VAL A 212 1.41 -2.42 22.26
N LEU A 213 2.60 -2.42 21.65
CA LEU A 213 2.76 -2.29 20.21
C LEU A 213 2.03 -3.41 19.46
N GLY A 214 2.17 -4.65 19.93
CA GLY A 214 1.48 -5.83 19.39
C GLY A 214 -0.04 -5.69 19.46
N LEU A 215 -0.59 -5.20 20.58
CA LEU A 215 -2.02 -5.02 20.78
C LEU A 215 -2.58 -3.80 20.03
N ALA A 216 -1.90 -2.65 20.11
CA ALA A 216 -2.31 -1.40 19.47
C ALA A 216 -2.40 -1.50 17.94
N THR A 217 -1.64 -2.44 17.35
CA THR A 217 -1.61 -2.68 15.91
C THR A 217 -2.50 -3.86 15.47
N LEU A 218 -3.30 -4.45 16.36
CA LEU A 218 -4.33 -5.44 16.01
C LEU A 218 -5.41 -4.91 15.06
N PRO A 219 -5.98 -3.69 15.24
CA PRO A 219 -7.04 -3.20 14.36
C PRO A 219 -6.51 -2.77 12.97
N LEU A 220 -5.19 -2.66 12.80
CA LEU A 220 -4.54 -2.32 11.53
C LEU A 220 -4.40 -3.56 10.63
N GLN A 221 -5.49 -4.28 10.37
CA GLN A 221 -5.48 -5.51 9.56
C GLN A 221 -6.17 -5.35 8.19
N ARG A 222 -6.48 -4.12 7.79
CA ARG A 222 -7.32 -3.85 6.60
C ARG A 222 -6.60 -4.01 5.26
N ALA A 223 -5.29 -4.23 5.22
CA ALA A 223 -4.58 -4.47 3.95
C ALA A 223 -4.76 -5.90 3.42
N ALA A 224 -5.21 -5.97 2.16
CA ALA A 224 -5.74 -7.14 1.46
C ALA A 224 -4.70 -8.19 0.99
N GLY A 225 -3.42 -8.03 1.32
CA GLY A 225 -2.31 -8.89 0.82
C GLY A 225 -2.35 -10.34 1.29
N GLU A 226 -3.17 -10.68 2.28
CA GLU A 226 -3.22 -12.01 2.88
C GLU A 226 -4.61 -12.62 2.75
N VAL A 227 -4.86 -13.27 1.60
CA VAL A 227 -5.90 -14.30 1.39
C VAL A 227 -7.24 -13.99 2.06
N LEU A 228 -7.73 -12.76 1.97
CA LEU A 228 -9.11 -12.46 2.36
C LEU A 228 -10.01 -12.69 1.13
N PRO A 229 -11.09 -13.48 1.27
CA PRO A 229 -12.13 -13.53 0.27
C PRO A 229 -12.68 -12.12 0.03
N ARG A 230 -12.86 -11.73 -1.24
CA ARG A 230 -13.51 -10.45 -1.60
C ARG A 230 -14.91 -10.31 -0.98
N HIS A 231 -15.52 -11.42 -0.53
CA HIS A 231 -16.81 -11.44 0.18
C HIS A 231 -16.78 -10.84 1.60
N ASP A 232 -15.61 -10.76 2.25
CA ASP A 232 -15.44 -10.14 3.58
C ASP A 232 -14.66 -8.83 3.55
N LEU A 233 -14.29 -8.36 2.34
CA LEU A 233 -14.19 -6.91 2.14
C LEU A 233 -15.62 -6.40 2.23
N ALA A 234 -16.09 -6.16 3.46
CA ALA A 234 -17.20 -5.26 3.67
C ALA A 234 -16.99 -4.10 2.69
N PRO A 235 -18.01 -3.70 1.90
CA PRO A 235 -17.89 -2.50 1.07
C PRO A 235 -17.26 -1.47 1.97
N VAL A 236 -16.21 -0.77 1.50
CA VAL A 236 -15.51 0.23 2.30
C VAL A 236 -16.58 1.04 3.01
N LYS A 237 -16.87 0.69 4.26
CA LYS A 237 -17.76 1.46 5.08
C LYS A 237 -16.84 2.63 5.37
N THR A 238 -17.12 3.73 4.72
CA THR A 238 -16.99 5.04 5.33
C THR A 238 -17.61 4.89 6.71
N ASP A 239 -16.79 4.50 7.70
CA ASP A 239 -17.15 4.50 9.11
C ASP A 239 -17.34 5.98 9.47
N GLU A 240 -18.40 6.63 9.00
CA GLU A 240 -18.80 7.98 9.38
C GLU A 240 -19.66 7.99 10.65
N GLN A 241 -20.03 6.82 11.18
CA GLN A 241 -20.82 6.71 12.43
C GLN A 241 -20.03 6.21 13.65
N ALA A 242 -18.71 6.02 13.56
CA ALA A 242 -17.89 5.75 14.74
C ALA A 242 -17.26 7.05 15.24
N SER A 243 -17.75 7.56 16.38
CA SER A 243 -17.11 8.66 17.13
C SER A 243 -15.59 8.44 17.20
N PRO A 244 -14.75 9.36 16.68
CA PRO A 244 -13.33 9.10 16.54
C PRO A 244 -12.68 9.17 17.91
N GLY A 245 -12.35 8.01 18.49
CA GLY A 245 -11.32 7.95 19.51
C GLY A 245 -10.01 8.49 18.91
N LEU A 246 -9.42 9.50 19.54
CA LEU A 246 -8.20 10.22 19.13
C LEU A 246 -7.05 9.33 18.61
N LEU A 247 -6.97 8.08 19.06
CA LEU A 247 -5.93 7.12 18.67
C LEU A 247 -6.15 6.46 17.30
N ARG A 248 -7.40 6.45 16.78
CA ARG A 248 -7.76 5.77 15.50
C ARG A 248 -7.43 6.62 14.26
N ALA A 249 -7.33 7.94 14.40
CA ALA A 249 -7.14 8.88 13.31
C ALA A 249 -5.68 9.02 12.82
N TRP A 250 -4.69 8.57 13.61
CA TRP A 250 -3.27 8.80 13.33
C TRP A 250 -2.66 7.85 12.28
N PHE A 251 -3.34 6.76 11.92
CA PHE A 251 -2.69 5.62 11.24
C PHE A 251 -3.34 5.17 9.93
N ARG A 252 -4.29 5.93 9.38
CA ARG A 252 -5.00 5.55 8.15
C ARG A 252 -4.48 6.35 6.95
N PRO A 253 -3.78 5.74 5.98
CA PRO A 253 -3.72 6.32 4.65
C PRO A 253 -5.10 6.13 4.02
N THR A 254 -5.86 7.22 3.91
CA THR A 254 -7.04 7.25 3.05
C THR A 254 -6.55 7.21 1.60
N HIS A 255 -6.65 6.06 0.95
CA HIS A 255 -6.63 5.97 -0.51
C HIS A 255 -7.88 6.67 -1.05
N ARG A 256 -7.83 8.00 -1.14
CA ARG A 256 -8.76 8.76 -1.97
C ARG A 256 -8.11 8.87 -3.34
N ARG A 257 -8.82 8.40 -4.37
CA ARG A 257 -8.50 8.72 -5.77
C ARG A 257 -8.29 10.23 -5.82
N GLN A 258 -7.11 10.69 -6.22
CA GLN A 258 -6.89 12.13 -6.35
C GLN A 258 -7.83 12.64 -7.44
N GLN A 259 -8.83 13.40 -7.02
CA GLN A 259 -9.80 14.01 -7.91
C GLN A 259 -9.30 15.39 -8.30
N LEU A 260 -9.53 15.75 -9.55
CA LEU A 260 -9.04 16.98 -10.14
C LEU A 260 -10.19 17.75 -10.74
N LEU A 261 -10.07 19.07 -10.70
CA LEU A 261 -10.87 19.98 -11.48
C LEU A 261 -9.98 20.52 -12.61
N ALA A 262 -10.35 20.25 -13.84
CA ALA A 262 -9.79 20.92 -15.00
C ALA A 262 -10.63 22.15 -15.35
N VAL A 263 -9.93 23.27 -15.52
CA VAL A 263 -10.45 24.54 -16.03
C VAL A 263 -9.85 24.73 -17.42
N ILE A 264 -10.70 24.69 -18.44
CA ILE A 264 -10.30 24.74 -19.85
C ILE A 264 -10.77 26.08 -20.42
N ILE A 265 -9.86 26.87 -20.92
CA ILE A 265 -10.16 28.16 -21.54
C ILE A 265 -9.87 28.02 -23.03
N THR A 266 -10.90 28.25 -23.84
CA THR A 266 -10.87 28.02 -25.29
C THR A 266 -11.81 28.96 -26.02
N ALA A 267 -11.52 29.26 -27.29
CA ALA A 267 -12.44 29.96 -28.17
C ALA A 267 -13.46 29.01 -28.83
N GLN A 268 -13.21 27.70 -28.79
CA GLN A 268 -14.04 26.66 -29.42
C GLN A 268 -14.72 25.76 -28.38
N ALA A 269 -15.39 26.38 -27.40
CA ALA A 269 -15.98 25.68 -26.26
C ALA A 269 -16.96 24.57 -26.66
N ASP A 270 -17.76 24.77 -27.71
CA ASP A 270 -18.72 23.76 -28.19
C ASP A 270 -18.02 22.50 -28.73
N ARG A 271 -16.92 22.69 -29.48
CA ARG A 271 -16.17 21.58 -30.06
C ARG A 271 -15.47 20.77 -28.97
N VAL A 272 -14.82 21.46 -28.03
CA VAL A 272 -14.12 20.82 -26.90
C VAL A 272 -15.11 20.10 -25.98
N SER A 273 -16.25 20.73 -25.64
CA SER A 273 -17.25 20.12 -24.77
C SER A 273 -17.87 18.86 -25.39
N GLN A 274 -18.20 18.88 -26.69
CA GLN A 274 -18.72 17.70 -27.39
C GLN A 274 -17.70 16.56 -27.43
N ALA A 275 -16.41 16.87 -27.64
CA ALA A 275 -15.35 15.87 -27.62
C ALA A 275 -15.24 15.20 -26.24
N ILE A 276 -15.29 15.98 -25.16
CA ILE A 276 -15.23 15.45 -23.78
C ILE A 276 -16.46 14.60 -23.47
N LEU A 277 -17.66 15.09 -23.79
CA LEU A 277 -18.91 14.38 -23.55
C LEU A 277 -18.96 13.03 -24.30
N LYS A 278 -18.51 13.01 -25.56
CA LYS A 278 -18.59 11.83 -26.41
C LYS A 278 -17.47 10.82 -26.15
N SER A 279 -16.24 11.29 -25.98
CA SER A 279 -15.05 10.42 -25.89
C SER A 279 -14.72 10.00 -24.46
N MET A 280 -15.03 10.83 -23.46
CA MET A 280 -14.74 10.54 -22.05
C MET A 280 -15.99 10.20 -21.24
N GLY A 281 -17.20 10.50 -21.73
CA GLY A 281 -18.43 10.33 -20.96
C GLY A 281 -18.50 11.21 -19.71
N ARG A 282 -17.68 12.26 -19.63
CA ARG A 282 -17.58 13.17 -18.49
C ARG A 282 -18.45 14.41 -18.71
N GLY A 283 -19.15 14.81 -17.65
CA GLY A 283 -19.91 16.05 -17.63
C GLY A 283 -18.98 17.26 -17.66
N VAL A 284 -19.35 18.27 -18.44
CA VAL A 284 -18.64 19.55 -18.55
C VAL A 284 -19.65 20.67 -18.30
N THR A 285 -19.24 21.66 -17.49
CA THR A 285 -20.04 22.86 -17.21
C THR A 285 -19.39 24.07 -17.85
N ALA A 286 -20.17 24.89 -18.55
CA ALA A 286 -19.69 26.15 -19.10
C ALA A 286 -19.87 27.29 -18.09
N LEU A 287 -18.82 28.10 -17.91
CA LEU A 287 -18.84 29.36 -17.18
C LEU A 287 -18.50 30.49 -18.15
N THR A 288 -19.31 31.55 -18.13
CA THR A 288 -19.02 32.77 -18.90
C THR A 288 -18.02 33.63 -18.14
N GLY A 289 -16.93 34.02 -18.80
CA GLY A 289 -15.92 34.93 -18.27
C GLY A 289 -15.59 36.04 -19.26
N LYS A 290 -14.82 37.03 -18.81
CA LYS A 290 -14.31 38.12 -19.66
C LYS A 290 -12.79 38.13 -19.60
N GLY A 291 -12.13 38.06 -20.75
CA GLY A 291 -10.69 38.17 -20.83
C GLY A 291 -10.26 39.60 -20.52
N MET A 292 -9.54 39.83 -19.43
CA MET A 292 -9.14 41.19 -19.03
C MET A 292 -8.11 41.84 -19.97
N TYR A 293 -7.32 41.03 -20.67
CA TYR A 293 -6.36 41.54 -21.67
C TYR A 293 -7.04 41.93 -22.99
N THR A 294 -8.03 41.15 -23.44
CA THR A 294 -8.68 41.34 -24.76
C THR A 294 -10.03 42.05 -24.68
N GLY A 295 -10.63 42.16 -23.50
CA GLY A 295 -11.97 42.71 -23.29
C GLY A 295 -13.11 41.81 -23.79
N GLN A 296 -12.81 40.66 -24.40
CA GLN A 296 -13.80 39.77 -25.01
C GLN A 296 -14.40 38.80 -24.00
N GLU A 297 -15.69 38.49 -24.18
CA GLU A 297 -16.32 37.37 -23.49
C GLU A 297 -15.70 36.05 -23.95
N ARG A 298 -15.46 35.15 -23.01
CA ARG A 298 -14.90 33.82 -23.24
C ARG A 298 -15.66 32.80 -22.41
N THR A 299 -15.85 31.62 -22.98
CA THR A 299 -16.42 30.49 -22.27
C THR A 299 -15.29 29.66 -21.66
N VAL A 300 -15.40 29.42 -20.36
CA VAL A 300 -14.50 28.56 -19.58
C VAL A 300 -15.23 27.26 -19.30
N LEU A 301 -14.64 26.12 -19.63
CA LEU A 301 -15.22 24.81 -19.33
C LEU A 301 -14.62 24.27 -18.03
N LEU A 302 -15.49 23.81 -17.15
CA LEU A 302 -15.13 23.08 -15.94
C LEU A 302 -15.43 21.60 -16.12
N CYS A 303 -14.44 20.76 -15.87
CA CYS A 303 -14.56 19.31 -15.93
C CYS A 303 -13.95 18.70 -14.66
N ALA A 304 -14.74 17.93 -13.92
CA ALA A 304 -14.19 17.08 -12.86
C ALA A 304 -13.71 15.77 -13.48
N LEU A 305 -12.54 15.29 -13.07
CA LEU A 305 -11.88 14.11 -13.63
C LEU A 305 -10.92 13.47 -12.61
N THR A 306 -10.45 12.26 -12.90
CA THR A 306 -9.39 11.60 -12.13
C THR A 306 -8.01 11.91 -12.71
N VAL A 307 -6.93 11.56 -11.98
CA VAL A 307 -5.54 11.75 -12.45
C VAL A 307 -5.27 11.03 -13.78
N THR A 308 -5.88 9.86 -13.98
CA THR A 308 -5.65 9.03 -15.19
C THR A 308 -6.31 9.63 -16.43
N GLU A 309 -7.37 10.41 -16.26
CA GLU A 309 -8.15 11.02 -17.34
C GLU A 309 -7.51 12.31 -17.91
N ILE A 310 -6.54 12.91 -17.21
CA ILE A 310 -5.93 14.21 -17.62
C ILE A 310 -5.29 14.11 -19.00
N ALA A 311 -4.58 13.01 -19.28
CA ALA A 311 -3.86 12.85 -20.54
C ALA A 311 -4.83 12.83 -21.72
N HIS A 312 -5.95 12.12 -21.57
CA HIS A 312 -7.00 12.07 -22.59
C HIS A 312 -7.67 13.44 -22.77
N LEU A 313 -7.98 14.14 -21.67
CA LEU A 313 -8.54 15.49 -21.72
C LEU A 313 -7.64 16.47 -22.47
N LYS A 314 -6.33 16.47 -22.17
CA LYS A 314 -5.35 17.34 -22.83
C LYS A 314 -5.27 17.06 -24.33
N HIS A 315 -5.33 15.78 -24.72
CA HIS A 315 -5.32 15.39 -26.13
C HIS A 315 -6.56 15.91 -26.87
N LEU A 316 -7.76 15.68 -26.31
CA LEU A 316 -9.01 16.16 -26.90
C LEU A 316 -9.07 17.69 -26.99
N ALA A 317 -8.62 18.39 -25.95
CA ALA A 317 -8.56 19.84 -25.96
C ALA A 317 -7.62 20.37 -27.04
N ALA A 318 -6.42 19.79 -27.17
CA ALA A 318 -5.43 20.19 -28.17
C ALA A 318 -5.85 19.86 -29.61
N GLU A 319 -6.54 18.74 -29.83
CA GLU A 319 -7.07 18.35 -31.13
C GLU A 319 -8.22 19.26 -31.59
N ALA A 320 -9.11 19.63 -30.66
CA ALA A 320 -10.23 20.52 -30.94
C ALA A 320 -9.79 21.98 -31.10
N ASP A 321 -8.89 22.46 -30.24
CA ASP A 321 -8.37 23.83 -30.25
C ASP A 321 -6.90 23.87 -29.79
N PRO A 322 -5.94 23.97 -30.71
CA PRO A 322 -4.52 24.09 -30.37
C PRO A 322 -4.16 25.32 -29.53
N GLN A 323 -5.02 26.34 -29.48
CA GLN A 323 -4.83 27.54 -28.66
C GLN A 323 -5.52 27.45 -27.29
N ALA A 324 -6.20 26.34 -26.99
CA ALA A 324 -6.80 26.13 -25.68
C ALA A 324 -5.71 25.98 -24.62
N PHE A 325 -5.96 26.53 -23.43
CA PHE A 325 -5.13 26.27 -22.26
C PHE A 325 -5.93 25.60 -21.15
N VAL A 326 -5.31 24.61 -20.50
CA VAL A 326 -5.94 23.77 -19.49
C VAL A 326 -5.19 23.96 -18.17
N VAL A 327 -5.89 24.42 -17.15
CA VAL A 327 -5.41 24.49 -15.77
C VAL A 327 -5.99 23.31 -15.02
N VAL A 328 -5.17 22.59 -14.27
CA VAL A 328 -5.60 21.44 -13.47
C VAL A 328 -5.33 21.74 -12.01
N THR A 329 -6.38 21.71 -11.19
CA THR A 329 -6.30 21.94 -9.74
C THR A 329 -6.77 20.71 -8.98
N PRO A 330 -6.08 20.30 -7.91
CA PRO A 330 -6.56 19.22 -7.06
C PRO A 330 -7.86 19.62 -6.37
N ALA A 331 -8.86 18.73 -6.40
CA ALA A 331 -10.08 18.85 -5.63
C ALA A 331 -9.93 18.06 -4.32
N GLN A 332 -10.49 18.57 -3.21
CA GLN A 332 -10.49 17.84 -1.95
C GLN A 332 -11.38 16.60 -2.04
N ASP A 333 -12.63 16.80 -2.50
CA ASP A 333 -13.60 15.75 -2.79
C ASP A 333 -14.57 16.24 -3.90
N VAL A 334 -15.02 15.31 -4.75
CA VAL A 334 -15.98 15.48 -5.84
C VAL A 334 -17.06 14.43 -5.63
N PHE A 335 -18.30 14.90 -5.53
CA PHE A 335 -19.48 14.07 -5.34
C PHE A 335 -20.43 14.21 -6.54
N GLY A 336 -21.11 13.13 -6.89
CA GLY A 336 -22.07 13.08 -7.98
C GLY A 336 -21.89 11.85 -8.88
N LYS A 337 -22.68 11.80 -9.94
CA LYS A 337 -22.70 10.69 -10.89
C LYS A 337 -21.34 10.54 -11.59
N GLY A 338 -20.74 9.36 -11.50
CA GLY A 338 -19.38 9.11 -11.99
C GLY A 338 -18.26 9.40 -10.98
N PHE A 339 -18.64 9.79 -9.75
CA PHE A 339 -17.80 9.96 -8.57
C PHE A 339 -18.49 9.35 -7.33
N MET A 340 -18.10 9.76 -6.12
CA MET A 340 -18.80 9.35 -4.89
C MET A 340 -20.24 9.90 -4.87
N PRO A 341 -21.25 9.14 -4.45
CA PRO A 341 -22.63 9.62 -4.41
C PRO A 341 -22.81 10.81 -3.44
N LEU A 342 -23.79 11.69 -3.73
CA LEU A 342 -24.15 12.85 -2.89
C LEU A 342 -24.95 12.45 -1.64
N GLU A 343 -25.74 11.39 -1.73
CA GLU A 343 -26.50 10.83 -0.63
C GLU A 343 -25.94 9.44 -0.30
N GLU A 344 -25.60 9.20 0.96
CA GLU A 344 -25.44 7.85 1.48
C GLU A 344 -26.83 7.23 1.56
N LYS A 345 -27.13 6.23 0.71
CA LYS A 345 -28.36 5.44 0.85
C LYS A 345 -28.37 4.83 2.26
N THR A 346 -29.23 5.39 3.11
CA THR A 346 -29.39 5.03 4.52
C THR A 346 -30.03 3.67 4.67
#